data_AF-A0A7C1ZFA4-F1
#
_entry.id   AF-A0A7C1ZFA4-F1
#
_cell.length_a   1.000
_cell.length_b   1.000
_cell.length_c   1.000
_cell.angle_alpha   90.00
_cell.angle_beta   90.00
_cell.angle_gamma   90.00
#
_symmetry.space_group_name_H-M   'P 1'
#
loop_
_entity.id
_entity.type
_entity.pdbx_description
1 polymer ?
#
loop_
_entity_poly.entity_id
_entity_poly.type
_entity_poly.pdbx_seq_one_letter_code
_entity_poly.pdbx_strand_id
1 'polypeptide(L)' 'MQAGWLEINLKAIGNNLKEIKKIIGKNVKTMPVVKANAYGHGLVPVARKLEEVGADFLAVSY' A
#
# COMPACT_ATOMS: atom_id res chain seq x y z
N MET A 1 -7.99 24.43 18.93
CA MET A 1 -7.18 23.57 18.03
C MET A 1 -7.62 23.87 16.60
N GLN A 2 -6.72 24.31 15.73
CA GLN A 2 -6.99 24.27 14.29
C GLN A 2 -6.81 22.84 13.81
N ALA A 3 -7.78 22.31 13.07
CA ALA A 3 -7.66 21.01 12.41
C ALA A 3 -6.85 21.17 11.12
N GLY A 4 -5.73 20.46 11.01
CA GLY A 4 -5.03 20.24 9.74
C GLY A 4 -5.60 19.00 9.04
N TRP A 5 -5.54 18.98 7.72
CA TRP A 5 -5.92 17.82 6.92
C TRP A 5 -4.70 17.23 6.20
N LEU A 6 -4.81 15.95 5.85
CA LEU A 6 -3.82 15.20 5.08
C LEU A 6 -4.54 14.47 3.95
N GLU A 7 -4.05 14.63 2.72
CA GLU A 7 -4.56 13.92 1.55
C GLU A 7 -3.57 12.83 1.12
N ILE A 8 -4.11 11.65 0.81
CA ILE A 8 -3.34 10.47 0.43
C ILE A 8 -3.72 10.07 -0.98
N ASN A 9 -2.74 10.06 -1.88
CA ASN A 9 -2.94 9.66 -3.26
C ASN A 9 -2.84 8.12 -3.43
N LEU A 10 -3.98 7.44 -3.36
CA LEU A 10 -4.05 5.98 -3.54
C LEU A 10 -3.65 5.50 -4.94
N LYS A 11 -3.81 6.35 -5.97
CA LYS A 11 -3.37 6.03 -7.34
C LYS A 11 -1.85 5.90 -7.39
N ALA A 12 -1.13 6.78 -6.71
CA ALA A 12 0.33 6.70 -6.61
C ALA A 12 0.77 5.40 -5.92
N ILE A 13 0.14 5.02 -4.79
CA ILE A 13 0.44 3.77 -4.09
C ILE A 13 0.23 2.55 -5.01
N GLY A 14 -0.92 2.49 -5.69
CA GLY A 14 -1.21 1.39 -6.62
C GLY A 14 -0.22 1.32 -7.80
N ASN A 15 0.18 2.47 -8.34
CA ASN A 15 1.17 2.54 -9.42
C ASN A 15 2.55 2.05 -8.94
N ASN A 16 2.97 2.43 -7.73
CA ASN A 16 4.26 2.02 -7.18
C ASN A 16 4.35 0.49 -7.09
N LEU A 17 3.30 -0.20 -6.60
CA LEU A 17 3.30 -1.66 -6.55
C LEU A 17 3.31 -2.27 -7.96
N LYS A 18 2.60 -1.69 -8.93
CA LYS A 18 2.64 -2.16 -10.33
C LYS A 18 4.05 -2.06 -10.92
N GLU A 19 4.77 -0.96 -10.69
CA GLU A 19 6.15 -0.82 -11.16
C GLU A 19 7.08 -1.82 -10.48
N ILE A 20 6.95 -2.03 -9.17
CA ILE A 20 7.72 -3.06 -8.46
C ILE A 20 7.46 -4.44 -9.08
N LYS A 21 6.21 -4.81 -9.34
CA LYS A 21 5.84 -6.09 -9.97
C LYS A 21 6.42 -6.25 -11.38
N LYS A 22 6.53 -5.18 -12.17
CA LYS A 22 7.19 -5.22 -13.48
C LYS A 22 8.67 -5.53 -13.37
N ILE A 23 9.35 -4.99 -12.35
CA ILE A 23 10.78 -5.17 -12.13
C ILE A 23 11.10 -6.59 -11.64
N ILE A 24 10.35 -7.09 -10.66
CA ILE A 24 10.63 -8.41 -10.03
C ILE A 24 10.13 -9.60 -10.87
N GLY A 25 9.23 -9.36 -11.83
CA GLY A 25 8.67 -10.38 -12.71
C GLY A 25 7.45 -11.13 -12.14
N LYS A 26 6.78 -11.90 -13.01
CA LYS A 26 5.44 -12.45 -12.77
C LYS A 26 5.37 -13.60 -11.74
N ASN A 27 6.49 -14.23 -11.43
CA ASN A 27 6.55 -15.41 -10.56
C ASN A 27 7.01 -15.08 -9.13
N VAL A 28 7.15 -13.80 -8.80
CA VAL A 28 7.57 -13.33 -7.47
C VAL A 28 6.35 -12.76 -6.74
N LYS A 29 6.07 -13.31 -5.56
CA LYS A 29 4.99 -12.81 -4.70
C LYS A 29 5.40 -11.52 -3.99
N THR A 30 4.43 -10.68 -3.73
CA THR A 30 4.58 -9.38 -3.06
C THR A 30 3.84 -9.36 -1.74
N MET A 31 4.50 -8.82 -0.71
CA MET A 31 3.93 -8.62 0.62
C MET A 31 4.23 -7.20 1.10
N PRO A 32 3.45 -6.20 0.66
CA PRO A 32 3.60 -4.84 1.16
C PRO A 32 3.36 -4.79 2.68
N VAL A 33 4.21 -4.05 3.37
CA VAL A 33 4.09 -3.84 4.81
C VAL A 33 3.19 -2.62 5.06
N VAL A 34 2.10 -2.81 5.79
CA VAL A 34 1.11 -1.77 6.12
C VAL A 34 1.00 -1.50 7.62
N LYS A 35 2.06 -1.80 8.38
CA LYS A 35 2.16 -1.49 9.82
C LYS A 35 1.98 0.01 10.12
N ALA A 36 1.72 0.33 11.39
CA ALA A 36 1.58 1.71 11.87
C ALA A 36 0.55 2.54 11.04
N ASN A 37 -0.65 1.98 10.86
CA ASN A 37 -1.73 2.60 10.07
C ASN A 37 -1.30 2.89 8.62
N ALA A 38 -0.67 1.91 7.95
CA ALA A 38 0.01 2.09 6.67
C ALA A 38 0.99 3.28 6.68
N TYR A 39 1.86 3.34 7.69
CA TYR A 39 2.85 4.43 7.86
C TYR A 39 2.18 5.81 7.90
N GLY A 40 1.01 5.92 8.55
CA GLY A 40 0.23 7.15 8.65
C GLY A 40 -0.65 7.48 7.42
N HIS A 41 -0.63 6.65 6.37
CA HIS A 41 -1.41 6.88 5.14
C HIS A 41 -2.86 6.36 5.22
N GLY A 42 -3.22 5.67 6.32
CA GLY A 42 -4.54 5.09 6.50
C GLY A 42 -4.59 3.62 6.08
N LEU A 43 -4.69 2.73 7.07
CA LEU A 43 -4.55 1.28 6.91
C LEU A 43 -5.53 0.71 5.88
N VAL A 44 -6.83 0.91 6.11
CA VAL A 44 -7.89 0.29 5.30
C VAL A 44 -7.86 0.75 3.84
N PRO A 45 -7.84 2.06 3.51
CA PRO A 45 -7.82 2.48 2.11
C PRO A 45 -6.55 2.02 1.38
N VAL A 46 -5.39 2.04 2.04
CA VAL A 46 -4.13 1.56 1.45
C VAL A 46 -4.13 0.05 1.24
N ALA A 47 -4.54 -0.74 2.26
CA ALA A 47 -4.61 -2.19 2.17
C ALA A 47 -5.53 -2.64 1.04
N ARG A 48 -6.74 -2.06 0.94
CA ARG A 48 -7.68 -2.33 -0.16
C ARG A 48 -7.10 -1.97 -1.51
N LYS A 49 -6.40 -0.84 -1.61
CA LYS A 49 -5.78 -0.44 -2.88
C LYS A 49 -4.69 -1.42 -3.31
N LEU A 50 -3.86 -1.87 -2.37
CA LEU A 50 -2.79 -2.83 -2.63
C LEU A 50 -3.36 -4.20 -3.03
N GLU A 51 -4.41 -4.67 -2.37
CA GLU A 51 -5.15 -5.88 -2.76
C GLU A 51 -5.73 -5.75 -4.18
N GLU A 52 -6.41 -4.63 -4.48
CA GLU A 52 -6.98 -4.35 -5.81
C GLU A 52 -5.94 -4.42 -6.94
N VAL A 53 -4.71 -3.94 -6.70
CA VAL A 53 -3.64 -3.99 -7.71
C VAL A 53 -2.81 -5.28 -7.67
N GLY A 54 -3.21 -6.24 -6.83
CA GLY A 54 -2.70 -7.61 -6.80
C GLY A 54 -1.52 -7.83 -5.86
N ALA A 55 -1.49 -7.21 -4.69
CA ALA A 55 -0.63 -7.68 -3.59
C ALA A 55 -1.04 -9.11 -3.20
N ASP A 56 -0.07 -10.00 -3.01
CA ASP A 56 -0.33 -11.42 -2.68
C ASP A 56 -0.62 -11.60 -1.17
N PHE A 57 0.00 -10.76 -0.36
CA PHE A 57 -0.13 -10.74 1.10
C PHE A 57 -0.04 -9.32 1.63
N LEU A 58 -0.40 -9.13 2.90
CA LEU A 58 -0.15 -7.90 3.66
C LEU A 58 0.59 -8.24 4.94
N ALA A 59 1.57 -7.41 5.32
CA ALA A 59 2.31 -7.57 6.58
C ALA A 59 2.03 -6.42 7.54
N VAL A 60 1.92 -6.72 8.84
CA VAL A 60 1.72 -5.76 9.94
C VAL A 60 2.79 -5.95 11.03
N SER A 61 2.88 -5.02 11.98
CA SER A 61 3.70 -5.18 13.18
C SER A 61 2.98 -6.09 14.20
N TYR A 62 3.76 -6.73 15.07
CA TYR A 62 3.25 -7.32 16.30
C TYR A 62 2.87 -6.23 17.31
#